data_AF-A0A7Y2L5F6-F1
#
_entry.id   AF-A0A7Y2L5F6-F1
#
_cell.length_a   1.000
_cell.length_b   1.000
_cell.length_c   1.000
_cell.angle_alpha   90.00
_cell.angle_beta   90.00
_cell.angle_gamma   90.00
#
_symmetry.space_group_name_H-M   'P 1'
#
loop_
_entity.id
_entity.type
_entity.pdbx_description
1 polymer ?
#
loop_
_entity_poly.entity_id
_entity_poly.type
_entity_poly.pdbx_seq_one_letter_code
_entity_poly.pdbx_strand_id
1 'polypeptide(L)'
;MDINEIEKNINRIVKEMQEFYWMSGGSEELMTPQMKKRYAFLMLELLENIYYLYDYLESLEYVANYWIEKYLSDESDFYLDLGDEENDTFRSN
;
A
#
# COMPACT_ATOMS: atom_id res chain seq x y z
N MET A 1 -10.36 10.49 -0.72
CA MET A 1 -9.68 11.30 -1.76
C MET A 1 -9.29 10.38 -2.90
N ASP A 2 -9.32 10.81 -4.16
CA ASP A 2 -8.89 9.96 -5.29
C ASP A 2 -7.37 9.74 -5.31
N ILE A 3 -6.88 8.57 -5.75
CA ILE A 3 -5.43 8.28 -5.74
C ILE A 3 -4.61 9.24 -6.61
N ASN A 4 -5.16 9.72 -7.73
CA ASN A 4 -4.47 10.71 -8.58
C ASN A 4 -4.46 12.09 -7.93
N GLU A 5 -5.47 12.41 -7.13
CA GLU A 5 -5.51 13.65 -6.35
C GLU A 5 -4.47 13.62 -5.23
N ILE A 6 -4.33 12.48 -4.55
CA ILE A 6 -3.28 12.24 -3.55
C ILE A 6 -1.89 12.42 -4.18
N GLU A 7 -1.64 11.81 -5.34
CA GLU A 7 -0.37 11.94 -6.05
C GLU A 7 -0.05 13.41 -6.39
N LYS A 8 -1.02 14.13 -6.95
CA LYS A 8 -0.87 15.57 -7.27
C LYS A 8 -0.55 16.39 -6.03
N ASN A 9 -1.23 16.11 -4.92
CA ASN A 9 -1.04 16.81 -3.65
C ASN A 9 0.36 16.55 -3.10
N ILE A 10 0.79 15.29 -3.01
CA ILE A 10 2.13 14.92 -2.52
C ILE A 10 3.21 15.59 -3.38
N ASN A 11 3.09 15.52 -4.71
CA ASN A 11 4.06 16.14 -5.62
C ASN A 11 4.14 17.66 -5.44
N ARG A 12 3.01 18.35 -5.29
CA ARG A 12 2.99 19.79 -4.99
C ARG A 12 3.66 20.08 -3.65
N ILE A 13 3.31 19.34 -2.60
CA ILE A 13 3.82 19.55 -1.24
C ILE A 13 5.34 19.36 -1.20
N VAL A 14 5.83 18.24 -1.73
CA VAL A 14 7.27 17.93 -1.77
C VAL A 14 8.03 18.99 -2.55
N LYS A 15 7.50 19.45 -3.68
CA LYS A 15 8.11 20.53 -4.46
C LYS A 15 8.23 21.82 -3.65
N GLU A 16 7.16 22.25 -2.98
CA GLU A 16 7.16 23.47 -2.17
C GLU A 16 8.13 23.37 -0.97
N MET A 17 8.19 22.20 -0.32
CA MET A 17 9.17 21.93 0.76
C MET A 17 10.61 21.99 0.26
N GLN A 18 10.89 21.45 -0.93
CA GLN A 18 12.21 21.55 -1.56
C GLN A 18 12.55 23.00 -1.88
N GLU A 19 11.62 23.79 -2.43
CA GLU A 19 11.84 25.22 -2.68
C GLU A 19 12.24 25.97 -1.41
N PHE A 20 11.60 25.71 -0.26
CA PHE A 20 12.01 26.29 1.02
C PHE A 20 13.41 25.87 1.45
N TYR A 21 13.73 24.58 1.35
CA TYR A 21 15.06 24.07 1.69
C TYR A 21 16.16 24.72 0.83
N TRP A 22 15.90 24.91 -0.46
CA TRP A 22 16.85 25.57 -1.37
C TRP A 22 16.99 27.06 -1.07
N MET A 23 15.87 27.76 -0.84
CA MET A 23 15.89 29.19 -0.48
C MET A 23 16.61 29.47 0.83
N SER A 24 16.62 28.51 1.76
CA SER A 24 17.32 28.63 3.04
C SER A 24 18.76 28.09 3.00
N GLY A 25 19.34 27.84 1.82
CA GLY A 25 20.71 27.33 1.69
C GLY A 25 20.90 25.94 2.31
N GLY A 26 19.81 25.16 2.42
CA GLY A 26 19.82 23.82 3.00
C GLY A 26 19.78 23.77 4.53
N SER A 27 19.48 24.88 5.21
CA SER A 27 19.43 24.95 6.67
C SER A 27 18.08 25.48 7.15
N GLU A 28 17.51 24.82 8.17
CA GLU A 28 16.26 25.28 8.81
C GLU A 28 16.49 26.58 9.59
N GLU A 29 17.68 26.78 10.15
CA GLU A 29 18.08 27.99 10.87
C GLU A 29 18.02 29.24 10.00
N LEU A 30 18.24 29.09 8.69
CA LEU A 30 18.19 30.16 7.70
C LEU A 30 16.79 30.38 7.11
N MET A 31 15.80 29.57 7.47
CA MET A 31 14.40 29.79 7.06
C MET A 31 13.79 30.97 7.81
N THR A 32 13.03 31.81 7.10
CA THR A 32 12.24 32.85 7.75
C THR A 32 11.13 32.24 8.63
N PRO A 33 10.63 32.95 9.65
CA PRO A 33 9.51 32.47 10.47
C PRO A 33 8.28 32.08 9.63
N GLN A 34 8.00 32.80 8.54
CA GLN A 34 6.90 32.49 7.63
C GLN A 34 7.15 31.18 6.87
N MET A 35 8.38 30.93 6.39
CA MET A 35 8.74 29.67 5.74
C MET A 35 8.58 28.50 6.71
N LYS A 36 9.08 28.61 7.95
CA LYS A 36 8.92 27.57 8.97
C LYS A 36 7.45 27.24 9.24
N LYS A 37 6.61 28.27 9.38
CA LYS A 37 5.18 28.10 9.59
C LYS A 37 4.52 27.38 8.41
N ARG A 38 4.84 27.78 7.17
CA ARG A 38 4.29 27.12 5.98
C ARG A 38 4.80 25.68 5.84
N TYR A 39 6.08 25.44 6.10
CA TYR A 39 6.68 24.10 6.10
C TYR A 39 5.97 23.17 7.09
N ALA A 40 5.66 23.66 8.30
CA ALA A 40 4.89 22.90 9.28
C ALA A 40 3.47 22.54 8.78
N PHE A 41 2.77 23.46 8.10
CA PHE A 41 1.48 23.14 7.48
C PHE A 41 1.62 22.11 6.35
N LEU A 42 2.64 22.24 5.51
CA LEU A 42 2.92 21.27 4.44
C LEU A 42 3.17 19.87 4.99
N MET A 43 3.84 19.75 6.14
CA MET A 43 4.03 18.46 6.82
C MET A 43 2.70 17.85 7.28
N LEU A 44 1.76 18.66 7.79
CA LEU A 44 0.42 18.18 8.16
C LEU A 44 -0.39 17.76 6.94
N GLU A 45 -0.34 18.56 5.87
CA GLU A 45 -0.99 18.22 4.58
C GLU A 45 -0.43 16.90 4.02
N LEU A 46 0.90 16.68 4.11
CA LEU A 46 1.54 15.44 3.68
C LEU A 46 1.07 14.25 4.51
N LEU A 47 1.00 14.41 5.83
CA LEU A 47 0.52 13.39 6.75
C LEU A 47 -0.93 12.97 6.44
N GLU A 48 -1.81 13.94 6.17
CA GLU A 48 -3.19 13.65 5.76
C GLU A 48 -3.26 12.82 4.47
N ASN A 49 -2.44 13.16 3.47
CA ASN A 49 -2.36 12.39 2.22
C ASN A 49 -1.85 10.95 2.44
N ILE A 50 -0.91 10.76 3.37
CA ILE A 50 -0.43 9.43 3.76
C ILE A 50 -1.56 8.62 4.44
N TYR A 51 -2.38 9.24 5.29
CA TYR A 51 -3.53 8.55 5.88
C TYR A 51 -4.51 8.06 4.83
N TYR A 52 -4.82 8.86 3.81
CA TYR A 52 -5.68 8.38 2.72
C TYR A 52 -5.06 7.20 1.95
N LEU A 53 -3.73 7.18 1.75
CA LEU A 53 -3.06 6.02 1.13
C LEU A 53 -3.13 4.77 2.01
N TYR A 54 -3.06 4.93 3.33
CA TYR A 54 -3.21 3.83 4.26
C TYR A 54 -4.60 3.21 4.19
N ASP A 55 -5.66 4.03 4.11
CA ASP A 55 -7.04 3.53 3.93
C ASP A 55 -7.21 2.70 2.65
N TYR A 56 -6.54 3.12 1.55
CA TYR A 56 -6.49 2.35 0.31
C TYR A 56 -5.75 1.01 0.48
N LEU A 57 -4.64 1.02 1.22
CA LEU A 57 -3.86 -0.18 1.49
C LEU A 57 -4.66 -1.19 2.33
N GLU A 58 -5.33 -0.73 3.37
CA GLU A 58 -6.21 -1.57 4.22
C GLU A 58 -7.34 -2.19 3.39
N SER A 59 -7.96 -1.41 2.50
CA SER A 59 -9.00 -1.90 1.59
C SER A 59 -8.45 -2.97 0.63
N LEU A 60 -7.25 -2.77 0.10
CA LEU A 60 -6.60 -3.74 -0.79
C LEU A 60 -6.24 -5.02 -0.03
N GLU A 61 -5.69 -4.90 1.18
CA GLU A 61 -5.37 -6.02 2.06
C GLU A 61 -6.60 -6.87 2.35
N TYR A 62 -7.72 -6.23 2.71
CA TYR A 62 -9.00 -6.91 2.94
C TYR A 62 -9.44 -7.72 1.70
N VAL A 63 -9.41 -7.12 0.51
CA VAL A 63 -9.80 -7.80 -0.74
C VAL A 63 -8.85 -8.94 -1.08
N ALA A 64 -7.54 -8.73 -0.90
CA ALA A 64 -6.53 -9.75 -1.16
C ALA A 64 -6.72 -10.97 -0.24
N ASN A 65 -6.90 -10.72 1.07
CA ASN A 65 -7.12 -11.77 2.06
C ASN A 65 -8.40 -12.56 1.77
N TYR A 66 -9.49 -11.90 1.36
CA TYR A 66 -10.71 -12.60 0.92
C TYR A 66 -10.43 -13.63 -0.18
N TRP A 67 -9.64 -13.27 -1.20
CA TRP A 67 -9.34 -14.18 -2.30
C TRP A 67 -8.39 -15.31 -1.89
N ILE A 68 -7.42 -15.02 -1.01
CA ILE A 68 -6.55 -16.05 -0.42
C ILE A 68 -7.39 -17.04 0.37
N GLU A 69 -8.25 -16.57 1.27
CA GLU A 69 -9.11 -17.46 2.05
C GLU A 69 -10.03 -18.30 1.15
N LYS A 70 -10.62 -17.69 0.13
CA LYS A 70 -11.57 -18.38 -0.74
C LYS A 70 -10.97 -19.47 -1.63
N TYR A 71 -9.72 -19.34 -2.04
CA TYR A 71 -9.13 -20.20 -3.08
C TYR A 71 -7.81 -20.86 -2.71
N LEU A 72 -7.14 -20.38 -1.66
CA LEU A 72 -5.81 -20.84 -1.28
C LEU A 72 -5.76 -21.35 0.16
N SER A 73 -6.73 -21.03 1.02
CA SER A 73 -6.77 -21.56 2.40
C SER A 73 -7.56 -22.86 2.54
N ASP A 74 -8.17 -23.35 1.46
CA ASP A 74 -8.79 -24.67 1.49
C ASP A 74 -7.71 -25.75 1.38
N GLU A 75 -7.49 -26.44 2.49
CA GLU A 75 -7.00 -27.82 2.57
C GLU A 75 -7.93 -28.81 1.81
N SER A 76 -8.45 -28.47 0.62
CA SER A 76 -9.43 -29.26 -0.13
C SER A 76 -8.91 -29.89 -1.42
N ASP A 77 -7.62 -29.76 -1.76
CA ASP A 77 -6.98 -30.63 -2.76
C ASP A 77 -6.61 -32.02 -2.18
N PHE A 78 -7.04 -32.32 -0.94
CA PHE A 78 -7.05 -33.68 -0.38
C PHE A 78 -8.07 -34.62 -1.06
N TYR A 79 -8.82 -34.16 -2.07
CA TYR A 79 -9.53 -35.06 -3.01
C TYR A 79 -8.68 -35.43 -4.23
N LEU A 80 -7.36 -35.57 -4.04
CA LEU A 80 -6.50 -36.44 -4.85
C LEU A 80 -6.86 -37.94 -4.70
N ASP A 81 -7.98 -38.26 -4.05
CA ASP A 81 -8.52 -39.63 -3.84
C ASP A 81 -9.56 -40.05 -4.89
N LEU A 82 -9.43 -39.54 -6.13
CA LEU A 82 -10.15 -40.04 -7.29
C LEU A 82 -9.18 -40.23 -8.45
N GLY A 83 -8.36 -41.28 -8.37
CA GLY A 83 -7.49 -41.64 -9.50
C GLY A 83 -6.58 -42.85 -9.36
N ASP A 84 -6.32 -43.39 -8.16
CA ASP A 84 -5.63 -44.68 -8.01
C ASP A 84 -6.56 -45.87 -8.32
N GLU A 85 -7.30 -45.80 -9.43
CA GLU A 85 -7.87 -46.97 -10.13
C GLU A 85 -7.11 -47.23 -11.44
N GLU A 86 -5.79 -47.32 -11.38
CA GLU A 86 -5.07 -48.17 -12.33
C GLU A 86 -4.12 -49.12 -11.57
N ASN A 87 -4.44 -50.40 -11.71
CA ASN A 87 -3.61 -51.57 -11.42
C ASN A 87 -3.43 -51.95 -9.95
N ASP A 88 -4.32 -52.83 -9.47
CA ASP A 88 -3.79 -54.09 -8.96
C ASP A 88 -4.81 -55.25 -9.01
N THR A 89 -4.28 -56.39 -9.44
CA THR A 89 -4.83 -57.75 -9.33
C THR A 89 -5.85 -58.26 -10.38
N PHE A 90 -5.28 -58.61 -11.53
CA PHE A 90 -5.29 -60.02 -11.94
C PHE A 90 -5.04 -60.91 -10.70
N ARG A 91 -6.09 -61.55 -10.15
CA ARG A 91 -6.13 -62.66 -9.16
C ARG A 91 -7.49 -62.56 -8.45
N SER A 92 -8.47 -63.44 -8.58
CA SER A 92 -8.41 -64.89 -8.72
C SER A 92 -9.83 -65.41 -9.02
N ASN A 93 -9.89 -66.42 -9.89
CA ASN A 93 -10.96 -67.43 -10.07
C ASN A 93 -12.33 -67.00 -10.60
#